data_AF-A0AAW4NPM3-F1
#
_entry.id   AF-A0AAW4NPM3-F1
#
_cell.length_a   1.000
_cell.length_b   1.000
_cell.length_c   1.000
_cell.angle_alpha   90.00
_cell.angle_beta   90.00
_cell.angle_gamma   90.00
#
_symmetry.space_group_name_H-M   'P 1'
#
loop_
_entity.id
_entity.type
_entity.pdbx_description
1 polymer ?
#
loop_
_entity_poly.entity_id
_entity_poly.type
_entity_poly.pdbx_seq_one_letter_code
_entity_poly.pdbx_strand_id
1 'polypeptide(L)'
;MEEEKKQERSFELRSEKVRSIVGQIPSSLVRYGITAIGAVLLCLLAVAYFLPYEQVYSGTATVHGATTATPADSTDITILLKFENKRPDNVNGQMIYLQSPYRTFAGQIRDLSPVRDTLERQKAICRFKVTEIKSVENQTVDFQIVSSSGNLLQKMLGDI
;
A
#
# COMPACT_ATOMS: atom_id res chain seq x y z
N MET A 1 75.83 38.80 -13.06
CA MET A 1 74.70 38.55 -13.99
C MET A 1 73.96 37.24 -13.63
N GLU A 2 73.87 36.86 -12.34
CA GLU A 2 73.19 35.61 -11.93
C GLU A 2 72.25 35.74 -10.71
N GLU A 3 72.21 36.88 -10.01
CA GLU A 3 71.40 36.98 -8.78
C GLU A 3 69.95 37.41 -9.00
N GLU A 4 69.61 38.06 -10.12
CA GLU A 4 68.22 38.49 -10.40
C GLU A 4 67.30 37.35 -10.87
N LYS A 5 67.86 36.26 -11.41
CA LYS A 5 67.08 35.15 -12.01
C LYS A 5 66.55 34.13 -10.99
N LYS A 6 66.89 34.27 -9.71
CA LYS A 6 66.47 33.36 -8.63
C LYS A 6 65.27 33.89 -7.85
N GLN A 7 65.00 35.19 -7.91
CA GLN A 7 63.94 35.86 -7.15
C GLN A 7 62.56 35.79 -7.84
N GLU A 8 62.52 35.54 -9.16
CA GLU A 8 61.27 35.37 -9.90
C GLU A 8 60.64 33.98 -9.67
N ARG A 9 61.48 32.93 -9.50
CA ARG A 9 61.00 31.54 -9.29
C ARG A 9 60.48 31.25 -7.89
N SER A 10 60.72 32.13 -6.92
CA SER A 10 60.26 31.95 -5.53
C SER A 10 58.90 32.63 -5.26
N PHE A 11 58.38 33.43 -6.19
CA PHE A 11 57.07 34.08 -6.08
C PHE A 11 55.92 33.32 -6.77
N GLU A 12 56.21 32.40 -7.70
CA GLU A 12 55.17 31.62 -8.40
C GLU A 12 54.65 30.42 -7.58
N LEU A 13 55.36 29.99 -6.53
CA LEU A 13 54.97 28.85 -5.69
C LEU A 13 54.08 29.22 -4.48
N ARG A 14 53.66 30.48 -4.35
CA ARG A 14 52.86 30.96 -3.19
C ARG A 14 51.40 31.30 -3.51
N SER A 15 50.95 31.17 -4.75
CA SER A 15 49.53 31.39 -5.10
C SER A 15 48.73 30.10 -5.36
N GLU A 16 49.40 28.98 -5.64
CA GLU A 16 48.71 27.72 -5.87
C GLU A 16 48.16 27.11 -4.56
N LYS A 17 48.90 27.30 -3.46
CA LYS A 17 48.51 26.82 -2.12
C LYS A 17 47.37 27.60 -1.46
N VAL A 18 47.00 28.76 -2.01
CA VAL A 18 45.90 29.59 -1.49
C VAL A 18 44.65 29.48 -2.37
N ARG A 19 44.81 29.28 -3.69
CA ARG A 19 43.67 28.95 -4.57
C ARG A 19 43.09 27.56 -4.31
N SER A 20 43.88 26.62 -3.79
CA SER A 20 43.34 25.32 -3.39
C SER A 20 42.47 25.38 -2.11
N ILE A 21 42.51 26.47 -1.34
CA ILE A 21 41.74 26.62 -0.09
C ILE A 21 40.50 27.51 -0.29
N VAL A 22 40.50 28.43 -1.27
CA VAL A 22 39.38 29.35 -1.47
C VAL A 22 38.40 28.88 -2.56
N GLY A 23 38.81 27.96 -3.45
CA GLY A 23 37.98 27.47 -4.55
C GLY A 23 37.48 26.03 -4.43
N GLN A 24 38.00 25.23 -3.50
CA GLN A 24 37.42 23.92 -3.21
C GLN A 24 36.32 24.11 -2.19
N ILE A 25 35.06 24.20 -2.65
CA ILE A 25 33.91 23.80 -1.83
C ILE A 25 34.34 22.47 -1.22
N PRO A 26 34.53 22.36 0.11
CA PRO A 26 35.15 21.18 0.72
C PRO A 26 34.25 20.00 0.38
N SER A 27 34.66 19.28 -0.66
CA SER A 27 33.84 18.27 -1.34
C SER A 27 33.50 17.15 -0.40
N SER A 28 34.34 16.95 0.63
CA SER A 28 34.12 16.05 1.75
C SER A 28 32.86 16.38 2.55
N LEU A 29 32.59 17.65 2.92
CA LEU A 29 31.41 17.99 3.73
C LEU A 29 30.11 17.75 2.94
N VAL A 30 30.14 18.11 1.65
CA VAL A 30 29.03 17.84 0.72
C VAL A 30 28.88 16.32 0.49
N ARG A 31 29.98 15.57 0.37
CA ARG A 31 29.98 14.10 0.26
C ARG A 31 29.35 13.44 1.49
N TYR A 32 29.77 13.80 2.69
CA TYR A 32 29.22 13.21 3.91
C TYR A 32 27.75 13.59 4.11
N GLY A 33 27.38 14.84 3.79
CA GLY A 33 26.00 15.29 3.81
C GLY A 33 25.11 14.48 2.87
N ILE A 34 25.50 14.32 1.60
CA ILE A 34 24.72 13.55 0.64
C ILE A 34 24.69 12.06 0.97
N THR A 35 25.78 11.49 1.50
CA THR A 35 25.81 10.10 1.96
C THR A 35 24.87 9.89 3.14
N ALA A 36 24.83 10.83 4.11
CA ALA A 36 23.92 10.76 5.25
C ALA A 36 22.45 10.88 4.81
N ILE A 37 22.12 11.85 3.96
CA ILE A 37 20.76 12.03 3.42
C ILE A 37 20.35 10.81 2.61
N GLY A 38 21.24 10.31 1.75
CA GLY A 38 21.01 9.11 0.96
C GLY A 38 20.72 7.89 1.83
N ALA A 39 21.50 7.67 2.89
CA ALA A 39 21.29 6.58 3.83
C ALA A 39 19.93 6.68 4.55
N VAL A 40 19.54 7.86 5.00
CA VAL A 40 18.23 8.10 5.63
C VAL A 40 17.08 7.83 4.65
N LEU A 41 17.19 8.32 3.41
CA LEU A 41 16.19 8.08 2.38
C LEU A 41 16.02 6.58 2.06
N LEU A 42 17.14 5.87 1.93
CA LEU A 42 17.16 4.42 1.67
C LEU A 42 16.52 3.64 2.82
N CYS A 43 16.78 4.06 4.06
CA CYS A 43 16.16 3.46 5.25
C CYS A 43 14.64 3.69 5.27
N LEU A 44 14.18 4.90 4.95
CA LEU A 44 12.75 5.20 4.86
C LEU A 44 12.05 4.38 3.77
N LEU A 45 12.69 4.21 2.61
CA LEU A 45 12.18 3.33 1.54
C LEU A 45 12.12 1.87 1.99
N ALA A 46 13.12 1.37 2.71
CA ALA A 46 13.09 0.02 3.25
C ALA A 46 11.89 -0.17 4.19
N VAL A 47 11.68 0.75 5.14
CA VAL A 47 10.53 0.70 6.06
C VAL A 47 9.20 0.74 5.30
N ALA A 48 9.07 1.63 4.31
CA ALA A 48 7.86 1.74 3.50
C ALA A 48 7.62 0.50 2.61
N TYR A 49 8.68 -0.23 2.26
CA TYR A 49 8.57 -1.53 1.57
C TYR A 49 8.16 -2.66 2.52
N PHE A 50 8.68 -2.68 3.75
CA PHE A 50 8.34 -3.73 4.73
C PHE A 50 6.96 -3.56 5.36
N LEU A 51 6.31 -2.40 5.23
CA LEU A 51 4.96 -2.16 5.72
C LEU A 51 3.92 -2.58 4.67
N PRO A 52 3.28 -3.77 4.82
CA PRO A 52 2.18 -4.18 3.95
C PRO A 52 0.99 -3.24 4.15
N TYR A 53 0.37 -2.82 3.04
CA TYR A 53 -0.76 -1.92 3.08
C TYR A 53 -2.08 -2.68 2.93
N GLU A 54 -2.88 -2.69 3.98
CA GLU A 54 -4.25 -3.19 3.94
C GLU A 54 -5.22 -2.06 3.59
N GLN A 55 -5.91 -2.20 2.46
CA GLN A 55 -7.01 -1.33 2.07
C GLN A 55 -8.32 -1.90 2.61
N VAL A 56 -9.01 -1.11 3.42
CA VAL A 56 -10.33 -1.46 3.94
C VAL A 56 -11.41 -0.81 3.06
N TYR A 57 -12.32 -1.62 2.54
CA TYR A 57 -13.47 -1.18 1.75
C TYR A 57 -14.75 -1.42 2.54
N SER A 58 -15.60 -0.41 2.64
CA SER A 58 -16.85 -0.48 3.40
C SER A 58 -18.09 -0.34 2.51
N GLY A 59 -19.20 -0.91 2.96
CA GLY A 59 -20.49 -0.74 2.32
C GLY A 59 -21.61 -1.49 3.02
N THR A 60 -22.76 -1.61 2.33
CA THR A 60 -23.94 -2.33 2.80
C THR A 60 -24.12 -3.65 2.03
N ALA A 61 -24.32 -4.73 2.76
CA ALA A 61 -24.47 -6.08 2.23
C ALA A 61 -25.89 -6.57 2.51
N THR A 62 -26.63 -6.91 1.47
CA THR A 62 -27.90 -7.61 1.59
C THR A 62 -27.67 -9.10 1.36
N VAL A 63 -27.83 -9.90 2.41
CA VAL A 63 -27.66 -11.35 2.35
C VAL A 63 -28.96 -11.97 1.84
N HIS A 64 -28.98 -12.37 0.57
CA HIS A 64 -30.08 -13.18 0.05
C HIS A 64 -29.71 -14.66 0.21
N GLY A 65 -30.55 -15.42 0.90
CA GLY A 65 -30.38 -16.87 1.02
C GLY A 65 -30.35 -17.52 -0.35
N ALA A 66 -29.15 -17.88 -0.83
CA ALA A 66 -28.96 -18.60 -2.07
C ALA A 66 -27.97 -19.75 -1.81
N THR A 67 -28.54 -20.92 -1.52
CA THR A 67 -27.82 -22.17 -1.24
C THR A 67 -27.21 -22.71 -2.52
N THR A 68 -25.95 -22.37 -2.82
CA THR A 68 -25.14 -23.18 -3.74
C THR A 68 -24.43 -24.26 -2.93
N ALA A 69 -24.96 -25.48 -3.01
CA ALA A 69 -24.57 -26.60 -2.18
C ALA A 69 -23.12 -27.03 -2.46
N THR A 70 -22.24 -26.83 -1.47
CA THR A 70 -21.06 -27.68 -1.26
C THR A 70 -21.14 -28.21 0.17
N PRO A 71 -21.32 -29.53 0.39
CA PRO A 71 -21.46 -30.11 1.71
C PRO A 71 -20.09 -30.36 2.33
N ALA A 72 -19.53 -29.35 3.00
CA ALA A 72 -18.36 -29.50 3.88
C ALA A 72 -18.19 -28.23 4.75
N ASP A 73 -18.87 -28.16 5.90
CA ASP A 73 -18.78 -27.17 7.01
C ASP A 73 -18.84 -25.65 6.69
N SER A 74 -18.74 -25.26 5.43
CA SER A 74 -18.76 -23.90 4.91
C SER A 74 -19.69 -23.87 3.72
N THR A 75 -20.50 -22.82 3.60
CA THR A 75 -21.43 -22.64 2.48
C THR A 75 -21.07 -21.40 1.71
N ASP A 76 -21.12 -21.53 0.39
CA ASP A 76 -20.97 -20.42 -0.54
C ASP A 76 -22.34 -19.77 -0.72
N ILE A 77 -22.39 -18.46 -0.50
CA ILE A 77 -23.61 -17.68 -0.37
C ILE A 77 -23.51 -16.48 -1.29
N THR A 78 -24.58 -16.24 -2.03
CA THR A 78 -24.67 -15.07 -2.90
C THR A 78 -25.18 -13.88 -2.09
N ILE A 79 -24.33 -12.86 -1.95
CA ILE A 79 -24.64 -11.62 -1.23
C ILE A 79 -24.66 -10.48 -2.24
N LEU A 80 -25.59 -9.55 -2.08
CA LEU A 80 -25.58 -8.30 -2.84
C LEU A 80 -24.81 -7.24 -2.06
N LEU A 81 -23.65 -6.84 -2.57
CA LEU A 81 -22.81 -5.80 -1.98
C LEU A 81 -23.07 -4.46 -2.66
N LYS A 82 -23.40 -3.45 -1.88
CA LYS A 82 -23.40 -2.05 -2.30
C LYS A 82 -22.20 -1.36 -1.64
N PHE A 83 -21.20 -1.06 -2.45
CA PHE A 83 -20.01 -0.32 -2.01
C PHE A 83 -20.35 1.16 -1.89
N GLU A 84 -19.97 1.79 -0.78
CA GLU A 84 -20.09 3.25 -0.64
C GLU A 84 -18.95 3.99 -1.33
N ASN A 85 -17.77 3.37 -1.37
CA ASN A 85 -16.53 3.98 -1.82
C ASN A 85 -15.98 3.35 -3.11
N LYS A 86 -14.68 3.55 -3.36
CA LYS A 86 -13.95 2.95 -4.47
C LYS A 86 -14.17 1.44 -4.50
N ARG A 87 -14.42 0.92 -5.71
CA ARG A 87 -14.54 -0.51 -5.94
C ARG A 87 -13.15 -1.15 -5.86
N PRO A 88 -13.01 -2.31 -5.20
CA PRO A 88 -11.81 -3.12 -5.32
C PRO A 88 -11.80 -3.89 -6.65
N ASP A 89 -10.66 -3.87 -7.34
CA ASP A 89 -10.51 -4.48 -8.67
C ASP A 89 -10.43 -6.02 -8.59
N ASN A 90 -9.70 -6.55 -7.60
CA ASN A 90 -9.61 -7.98 -7.33
C ASN A 90 -9.72 -8.25 -5.82
N VAL A 91 -10.81 -8.90 -5.42
CA VAL A 91 -11.08 -9.30 -4.02
C VAL A 91 -11.12 -10.80 -3.83
N ASN A 92 -10.79 -11.58 -4.86
CA ASN A 92 -10.93 -13.02 -4.79
C ASN A 92 -9.93 -13.59 -3.76
N GLY A 93 -10.45 -14.34 -2.80
CA GLY A 93 -9.70 -14.87 -1.67
C GLY A 93 -9.55 -13.92 -0.48
N GLN A 94 -10.04 -12.68 -0.57
CA GLN A 94 -9.94 -11.69 0.52
C GLN A 94 -10.99 -11.90 1.60
N MET A 95 -10.67 -11.45 2.82
CA MET A 95 -11.57 -11.54 3.96
C MET A 95 -12.63 -10.44 3.90
N ILE A 96 -13.88 -10.84 4.07
CA ILE A 96 -15.03 -9.96 4.25
C ILE A 96 -15.58 -10.14 5.66
N TYR A 97 -15.84 -9.03 6.33
CA TYR A 97 -16.41 -8.96 7.66
C TYR A 97 -17.79 -8.34 7.57
N LEU A 98 -18.83 -9.07 7.93
CA LEU A 98 -20.19 -8.56 8.06
C LEU A 98 -20.42 -8.10 9.51
N GLN A 99 -20.82 -6.85 9.70
CA GLN A 99 -21.10 -6.26 10.99
C GLN A 99 -22.61 -6.29 11.27
N SER A 100 -23.01 -7.16 12.19
CA SER A 100 -24.34 -7.17 12.78
C SER A 100 -24.31 -6.44 14.13
N PRO A 101 -25.43 -5.86 14.62
CA PRO A 101 -25.46 -5.14 15.90
C PRO A 101 -24.92 -5.93 17.10
N TYR A 102 -24.92 -7.27 17.01
CA TYR A 102 -24.52 -8.15 18.10
C TYR A 102 -23.22 -8.93 17.84
N ARG A 103 -22.76 -9.02 16.59
CA ARG A 103 -21.62 -9.88 16.20
C ARG A 103 -21.03 -9.49 14.85
N THR A 104 -19.72 -9.66 14.70
CA THR A 104 -19.03 -9.61 13.42
C THR A 104 -18.83 -11.03 12.86
N PHE A 105 -19.17 -11.23 11.59
CA PHE A 105 -19.01 -12.50 10.90
C PHE A 105 -17.92 -12.40 9.85
N ALA A 106 -16.92 -13.29 9.91
CA ALA A 106 -15.83 -13.33 8.95
C ALA A 106 -16.10 -14.38 7.87
N GLY A 107 -15.88 -14.01 6.62
CA GLY A 107 -15.99 -14.88 5.46
C GLY A 107 -14.92 -14.57 4.43
N GLN A 108 -14.85 -15.39 3.39
CA GLN A 108 -13.92 -15.21 2.29
C GLN A 108 -14.68 -14.96 0.99
N ILE A 109 -14.31 -13.93 0.24
CA ILE A 109 -14.90 -13.68 -1.07
C ILE A 109 -14.34 -14.70 -2.06
N ARG A 110 -15.22 -15.47 -2.70
CA ARG A 110 -14.86 -16.40 -3.78
C ARG A 110 -14.85 -15.70 -5.12
N ASP A 111 -15.89 -14.90 -5.36
CA ASP A 111 -16.08 -14.21 -6.62
C ASP A 111 -16.86 -12.91 -6.41
N LEU A 112 -16.52 -11.87 -7.17
CA LEU A 112 -17.26 -10.60 -7.18
C LEU A 112 -17.64 -10.26 -8.62
N SER A 113 -18.94 -10.24 -8.88
CA SER A 113 -19.47 -9.91 -10.19
C SER A 113 -19.13 -8.47 -10.58
N PRO A 114 -18.67 -8.24 -11.82
CA PRO A 114 -18.39 -6.89 -12.29
C PRO A 114 -19.63 -6.08 -12.63
N VAL A 115 -20.77 -6.73 -12.77
CA VAL A 115 -22.03 -6.12 -13.18
C VAL A 115 -22.71 -5.48 -11.96
N ARG A 116 -23.03 -4.18 -12.08
CA ARG A 116 -23.91 -3.48 -11.13
C ARG A 116 -25.35 -3.63 -11.57
N ASP A 117 -26.22 -3.87 -10.60
CA ASP A 117 -27.66 -3.78 -10.78
C ASP A 117 -28.11 -2.31 -10.86
N THR A 118 -29.37 -2.08 -11.23
CA THR A 118 -30.05 -0.78 -11.24
C THR A 118 -30.00 -0.03 -9.91
N LEU A 119 -29.77 -0.75 -8.80
CA LEU A 119 -29.60 -0.22 -7.44
C LEU A 119 -28.12 -0.06 -7.02
N GLU A 120 -27.19 -0.13 -7.96
CA GLU A 120 -25.73 -0.10 -7.76
C GLU A 120 -25.18 -1.25 -6.91
N ARG A 121 -25.98 -2.29 -6.69
CA ARG A 121 -25.59 -3.51 -5.98
C ARG A 121 -24.81 -4.44 -6.91
N GLN A 122 -23.82 -5.13 -6.38
CA GLN A 122 -23.04 -6.13 -7.10
C GLN A 122 -23.25 -7.49 -6.46
N LYS A 123 -23.35 -8.53 -7.28
CA LYS A 123 -23.42 -9.91 -6.78
C LYS A 123 -22.03 -10.36 -6.36
N ALA A 124 -21.90 -10.86 -5.14
CA ALA A 124 -20.67 -11.45 -4.62
C ALA A 124 -20.97 -12.86 -4.12
N ILE A 125 -20.12 -13.82 -4.46
CA ILE A 125 -20.15 -15.15 -3.89
C ILE A 125 -19.14 -15.15 -2.74
N CYS A 126 -19.63 -15.39 -1.53
CA CYS A 126 -18.82 -15.37 -0.32
C CYS A 126 -18.98 -16.70 0.43
N ARG A 127 -17.88 -17.23 0.95
CA ARG A 127 -17.83 -18.44 1.76
C ARG A 127 -17.86 -18.06 3.24
N PHE A 128 -18.90 -18.50 3.93
CA PHE A 128 -19.07 -18.31 5.37
C PHE A 128 -19.32 -19.65 6.08
N LYS A 129 -19.14 -19.65 7.41
CA LYS A 129 -19.59 -20.77 8.25
C LYS A 129 -21.11 -20.79 8.31
N VAL A 130 -21.70 -21.97 8.16
CA VAL A 130 -23.16 -22.17 8.10
C VAL A 130 -23.89 -21.65 9.34
N THR A 131 -23.29 -21.85 10.52
CA THR A 131 -23.86 -21.45 11.81
C THR A 131 -23.90 -19.93 11.98
N GLU A 132 -23.03 -19.21 11.29
CA GLU A 132 -22.84 -17.77 11.43
C GLU A 132 -23.76 -16.98 10.51
N ILE A 133 -23.88 -17.42 9.25
CA ILE A 133 -24.66 -16.69 8.25
C ILE A 133 -26.18 -16.82 8.43
N LYS A 134 -26.67 -17.93 9.01
CA LYS A 134 -28.11 -18.13 9.27
C LYS A 134 -28.73 -17.02 10.13
N SER A 135 -27.92 -16.36 10.96
CA SER A 135 -28.41 -15.26 11.81
C SER A 135 -28.61 -13.94 11.07
N VAL A 136 -27.97 -13.75 9.91
CA VAL A 136 -28.01 -12.51 9.11
C VAL A 136 -28.66 -12.72 7.74
N GLU A 137 -29.24 -13.90 7.52
CA GLU A 137 -29.97 -14.21 6.30
C GLU A 137 -31.19 -13.29 6.15
N ASN A 138 -31.39 -12.76 4.95
CA ASN A 138 -32.43 -11.77 4.62
C ASN A 138 -32.32 -10.44 5.39
N GLN A 139 -31.16 -10.14 5.98
CA GLN A 139 -30.87 -8.85 6.59
C GLN A 139 -29.93 -8.02 5.71
N THR A 140 -30.05 -6.71 5.85
CA THR A 140 -29.04 -5.76 5.35
C THR A 140 -28.12 -5.42 6.51
N VAL A 141 -26.84 -5.72 6.35
CA VAL A 141 -25.80 -5.51 7.35
C VAL A 141 -24.66 -4.72 6.73
N ASP A 142 -23.91 -3.99 7.54
CA ASP A 142 -22.72 -3.32 7.05
C ASP A 142 -21.61 -4.34 6.82
N PHE A 143 -20.71 -4.07 5.89
CA PHE A 143 -19.56 -4.93 5.63
C PHE A 143 -18.28 -4.14 5.51
N GLN A 144 -17.18 -4.81 5.83
CA GLN A 144 -15.82 -4.35 5.61
C GLN A 144 -15.03 -5.45 4.90
N ILE A 145 -14.39 -5.12 3.78
CA ILE A 145 -13.48 -6.02 3.06
C ILE A 145 -12.07 -5.53 3.32
N VAL A 146 -11.22 -6.43 3.80
CA VAL A 146 -9.80 -6.14 4.01
C VAL A 146 -9.03 -6.71 2.84
N SER A 147 -8.50 -5.79 2.03
CA SER A 147 -7.77 -6.06 0.81
C SER A 147 -6.28 -5.79 1.04
N SER A 148 -5.47 -6.84 1.12
CA SER A 148 -4.01 -6.66 1.19
C SER A 148 -3.51 -6.21 -0.18
N SER A 149 -3.23 -4.93 -0.32
CA SER A 149 -2.86 -4.27 -1.56
C SER A 149 -1.37 -3.98 -1.60
N GLY A 150 -0.54 -5.02 -1.72
CA GLY A 150 0.91 -4.87 -1.83
C GLY A 150 1.54 -3.95 -0.78
N ASN A 151 2.64 -3.29 -1.14
CA ASN A 151 3.36 -2.39 -0.25
C ASN A 151 2.89 -0.94 -0.42
N LEU A 152 3.00 -0.12 0.63
CA LEU A 152 2.66 1.31 0.61
C LEU A 152 3.34 2.06 -0.54
N LEU A 153 4.59 1.72 -0.85
CA LEU A 153 5.33 2.31 -1.96
C LEU A 153 4.68 2.05 -3.32
N GLN A 154 4.22 0.81 -3.57
CA GLN A 154 3.56 0.46 -4.83
C GLN A 154 2.25 1.25 -5.01
N LYS A 155 1.54 1.52 -3.90
CA LYS A 155 0.34 2.37 -3.93
C LYS A 155 0.66 3.84 -4.24
N MET A 156 1.76 4.38 -3.73
CA MET A 156 2.15 5.79 -3.88
C MET A 156 2.84 6.09 -5.22
N LEU A 157 3.64 5.15 -5.74
CA LEU A 157 4.37 5.31 -7.00
C LEU A 157 3.56 4.89 -8.24
N GLY A 158 2.38 4.29 -8.04
CA GLY A 158 1.63 3.66 -9.11
C GLY A 158 2.22 2.32 -9.50
N ASP A 159 1.41 1.48 -10.14
CA ASP A 159 1.90 0.24 -10.74
C ASP A 159 2.90 0.62 -11.85
N ILE A 160 4.19 0.33 -11.63
CA ILE A 160 5.28 0.56 -12.60
C ILE A 160 5.43 -0.69 -13.47
#